data_AF-A0A2S9KE85-F1
#
_entry.id   AF-A0A2S9KE85-F1
#
_cell.length_a   1.000
_cell.length_b   1.000
_cell.length_c   1.000
_cell.angle_alpha   90.00
_cell.angle_beta   90.00
_cell.angle_gamma   90.00
#
_symmetry.space_group_name_H-M   'P 1'
#
loop_
_entity.id
_entity.type
_entity.pdbx_description
1 polymer ?
#
loop_
_entity_poly.entity_id
_entity_poly.type
_entity_poly.pdbx_seq_one_letter_code
_entity_poly.pdbx_strand_id
1 'polypeptide(L)' 'MGIYSHLSTDELTAKRDRLLAALESRLTGPSSVSSTGRSVGYQHANQTAEIRRELDAINVELSRRDGAPARGPIYLV' A
#
# COMPACT_ATOMS: atom_id res chain seq x y z
N MET A 1 19.70 0.96 3.70
CA MET A 1 19.34 0.39 2.39
C MET A 1 17.87 0.00 2.45
N GLY A 2 17.01 0.55 1.59
CA GLY A 2 15.56 0.27 1.61
C GLY A 2 15.21 -1.13 1.10
N ILE A 3 14.11 -1.71 1.56
CA ILE A 3 13.62 -3.05 1.16
C ILE A 3 13.44 -3.22 -0.36
N TYR A 4 13.31 -2.12 -1.11
CA TYR A 4 13.16 -2.14 -2.57
C TYR A 4 14.37 -1.58 -3.33
N SER A 5 15.54 -1.50 -2.70
CA SER A 5 16.76 -1.00 -3.35
C SER A 5 17.24 -1.87 -4.53
N HIS A 6 16.79 -3.13 -4.59
CA HIS A 6 17.14 -4.09 -5.66
C HIS A 6 16.24 -4.00 -6.88
N LEU A 7 15.11 -3.27 -6.81
CA LEU A 7 14.18 -3.10 -7.92
C LEU A 7 14.53 -1.86 -8.73
N SER A 8 14.36 -1.91 -10.04
CA SER A 8 14.40 -0.74 -10.92
C SER A 8 13.20 0.19 -10.67
N THR A 9 13.28 1.42 -11.17
CA THR A 9 12.19 2.42 -11.01
C THR A 9 10.93 1.99 -11.75
N ASP A 10 11.07 1.32 -12.90
CA ASP A 10 9.94 0.78 -13.66
C ASP A 10 9.26 -0.37 -12.90
N GLU A 11 10.05 -1.27 -12.29
CA GLU A 11 9.51 -2.36 -11.46
C GLU A 11 8.80 -1.85 -10.20
N LEU A 12 9.34 -0.80 -9.56
CA LEU A 12 8.69 -0.12 -8.44
C LEU A 12 7.35 0.50 -8.83
N THR A 13 7.31 1.13 -10.00
CA THR A 13 6.09 1.75 -10.56
C THR A 13 5.05 0.69 -10.88
N ALA A 14 5.45 -0.38 -11.56
CA ALA A 14 4.56 -1.51 -11.87
C ALA A 14 4.03 -2.19 -10.59
N LYS A 15 4.86 -2.30 -9.55
CA LYS A 15 4.44 -2.85 -8.24
C LYS A 15 3.43 -1.92 -7.55
N ARG A 16 3.67 -0.61 -7.57
CA ARG A 16 2.72 0.39 -7.03
C ARG A 16 1.36 0.29 -7.71
N ASP A 17 1.34 0.22 -9.03
CA ASP A 17 0.10 0.20 -9.79
C ASP A 17 -0.71 -1.08 -9.54
N ARG A 18 -0.03 -2.24 -9.40
CA ARG A 18 -0.68 -3.49 -8.95
C ARG A 18 -1.28 -3.39 -7.55
N LEU A 19 -0.58 -2.77 -6.61
CA LEU A 19 -1.07 -2.58 -5.24
C LEU A 19 -2.26 -1.61 -5.19
N LEU A 20 -2.25 -0.56 -6.01
CA LEU A 20 -3.39 0.36 -6.17
C LEU A 20 -4.61 -0.35 -6.76
N ALA A 21 -4.43 -1.14 -7.82
CA ALA A 21 -5.51 -1.92 -8.40
C ALA A 21 -6.08 -2.95 -7.40
N ALA A 22 -5.22 -3.58 -6.59
CA ALA A 22 -5.64 -4.50 -5.54
C ALA A 22 -6.41 -3.78 -4.41
N LEU A 23 -5.99 -2.57 -4.04
CA LEU A 23 -6.68 -1.71 -3.07
C LEU A 23 -8.05 -1.29 -3.61
N GLU A 24 -8.09 -0.80 -4.86
CA GLU A 24 -9.31 -0.36 -5.53
C GLU A 24 -10.31 -1.51 -5.66
N SER A 25 -9.88 -2.68 -6.15
CA SER A 25 -10.73 -3.86 -6.28
C SER A 25 -11.35 -4.31 -4.95
N ARG A 26 -10.67 -4.08 -3.81
CA ARG A 26 -11.20 -4.40 -2.48
C ARG A 26 -12.18 -3.34 -1.96
N LEU A 27 -11.95 -2.07 -2.31
CA LEU A 27 -12.82 -0.96 -1.96
C LEU A 27 -14.10 -0.92 -2.82
N THR A 28 -14.00 -1.30 -4.09
CA THR A 28 -15.09 -1.24 -5.08
C THR A 28 -15.78 -2.59 -5.31
N GLY A 29 -15.12 -3.70 -4.99
CA GLY A 29 -15.74 -5.02 -4.99
C GLY A 29 -16.90 -5.08 -4.01
N PRO A 30 -17.88 -5.97 -4.22
CA PRO A 30 -18.96 -6.18 -3.25
C PRO A 30 -18.33 -6.58 -1.92
N SER A 31 -18.26 -5.62 -0.99
CA SER A 31 -17.79 -5.84 0.37
C SER A 31 -18.71 -6.92 0.94
N SER A 32 -18.18 -8.13 1.05
CA SER A 32 -18.99 -9.33 1.20
C SER A 32 -19.88 -9.21 2.45
N VAL A 33 -21.16 -8.98 2.21
CA VAL A 33 -22.22 -9.39 3.12
C VAL A 33 -22.18 -10.91 3.12
N SER A 34 -21.74 -11.52 4.22
CA SER A 34 -22.58 -12.45 5.00
C SER A 34 -21.78 -13.35 5.94
N SER A 35 -22.40 -13.53 7.10
CA SER A 35 -22.45 -14.77 7.89
C SER A 35 -21.36 -15.02 8.93
N THR A 36 -21.83 -14.98 10.19
CA THR A 36 -21.29 -15.72 11.33
C THR A 36 -19.99 -15.19 11.94
N GLY A 37 -20.13 -14.04 12.62
CA GLY A 37 -19.45 -13.73 13.88
C GLY A 37 -17.92 -13.88 13.92
N ARG A 38 -17.22 -12.76 13.72
CA ARG A 38 -15.88 -12.41 14.24
C ARG A 38 -14.62 -12.70 13.41
N SER A 39 -14.63 -13.51 12.34
CA SER A 39 -13.34 -13.87 11.69
C SER A 39 -12.99 -13.10 10.41
N VAL A 40 -13.98 -12.64 9.64
CA VAL A 40 -13.76 -12.10 8.28
C VAL A 40 -13.33 -10.62 8.28
N GLY A 41 -13.76 -9.83 9.27
CA GLY A 41 -13.42 -8.40 9.37
C GLY A 41 -11.95 -8.12 9.72
N TYR A 42 -11.35 -8.93 10.60
CA TYR A 42 -9.96 -8.72 11.05
C TYR A 42 -8.94 -8.98 9.93
N GLN A 43 -9.17 -10.00 9.09
CA GLN A 43 -8.27 -10.32 7.98
C GLN A 43 -8.32 -9.24 6.88
N HIS A 44 -9.51 -8.69 6.59
CA HIS A 44 -9.68 -7.66 5.57
C HIS A 44 -9.05 -6.31 5.98
N ALA A 45 -9.21 -5.92 7.25
CA ALA A 45 -8.61 -4.70 7.80
C ALA A 45 -7.07 -4.80 7.86
N ASN A 46 -6.53 -5.95 8.31
CA ASN A 46 -5.08 -6.17 8.38
C ASN A 46 -4.42 -6.15 6.99
N GLN A 47 -5.02 -6.81 5.99
CA GLN A 47 -4.44 -6.81 4.64
C GLN A 47 -4.49 -5.43 3.96
N THR A 48 -5.52 -4.62 4.22
CA THR A 48 -5.57 -3.24 3.71
C THR A 48 -4.48 -2.37 4.34
N ALA A 49 -4.21 -2.56 5.64
CA ALA A 49 -3.12 -1.87 6.34
C ALA A 49 -1.74 -2.28 5.82
N GLU A 50 -1.55 -3.56 5.48
CA GLU A 50 -0.32 -4.06 4.85
C GLU A 50 -0.10 -3.47 3.45
N ILE A 51 -1.14 -3.45 2.60
CA ILE A 51 -1.07 -2.83 1.26
C ILE A 51 -0.69 -1.34 1.37
N ARG A 52 -1.29 -0.61 2.31
CA ARG A 52 -0.95 0.81 2.56
C ARG A 52 0.50 0.98 3.01
N ARG A 53 0.99 0.11 3.90
CA ARG A 53 2.39 0.15 4.36
C ARG A 53 3.37 -0.14 3.22
N GLU A 54 3.05 -1.09 2.35
CA GLU A 54 3.88 -1.36 1.17
C GLU A 54 3.90 -0.19 0.19
N LEU A 55 2.75 0.43 -0.05
CA LEU A 55 2.65 1.63 -0.90
C LEU A 55 3.49 2.79 -0.36
N ASP A 56 3.45 3.02 0.96
CA ASP A 56 4.29 4.05 1.61
C ASP A 56 5.78 3.77 1.40
N ALA A 57 6.22 2.53 1.63
CA ALA A 57 7.61 2.14 1.43
C ALA A 57 8.07 2.28 -0.03
N ILE A 58 7.20 1.98 -1.01
CA ILE A 58 7.49 2.19 -2.44
C ILE A 58 7.57 3.68 -2.76
N ASN A 59 6.63 4.49 -2.26
CA ASN A 59 6.61 5.93 -2.49
C ASN A 59 7.84 6.60 -1.90
N VAL A 60 8.27 6.22 -0.69
CA VAL A 60 9.51 6.73 -0.08
C VAL A 60 10.73 6.40 -0.94
N GLU A 61 10.81 5.19 -1.48
CA GLU A 61 11.92 4.78 -2.34
C GLU A 61 11.89 5.52 -3.69
N LEU A 62 10.71 5.71 -4.29
CA LEU A 62 10.53 6.51 -5.50
C LEU A 62 10.90 7.99 -5.26
N SER A 63 10.43 8.59 -4.16
CA SER A 63 10.79 9.97 -3.79
C SER A 63 12.29 10.14 -3.55
N ARG A 64 12.95 9.16 -2.92
CA ARG A 64 14.41 9.18 -2.76
C ARG A 64 15.13 9.19 -4.11
N ARG A 65 14.65 8.41 -5.09
CA ARG A 65 15.24 8.32 -6.43
C ARG A 65 15.00 9.57 -7.28
N ASP A 66 13.83 10.17 -7.12
CA ASP A 66 13.44 11.42 -7.80
C ASP A 66 14.18 12.64 -7.21
N GLY A 67 14.95 12.47 -6.14
CA GLY A 67 15.62 13.56 -5.43
C GLY A 67 14.66 14.47 -4.66
N ALA A 68 13.38 14.08 -4.55
CA ALA A 68 12.40 14.80 -3.78
C ALA A 68 12.71 14.67 -2.28
N PRO A 69 12.67 15.77 -1.50
CA PRO A 69 12.80 15.67 -0.05
C PRO A 69 11.67 14.79 0.47
N ALA A 70 12.02 13.72 1.19
CA ALA A 70 11.06 12.79 1.78
C ALA A 70 10.04 13.58 2.60
N ARG A 71 8.82 13.73 2.07
CA ARG A 71 7.69 14.30 2.79
C ARG A 71 7.32 13.32 3.89
N GLY A 72 7.96 13.46 5.05
CA GLY A 72 7.55 12.77 6.26
C GLY A 72 6.09 13.11 6.60
N PRO A 73 5.38 12.22 7.32
CA PRO A 73 4.00 12.47 7.70
C PRO A 73 3.90 13.77 8.52
N ILE A 74 3.05 14.69 8.07
CA ILE A 74 2.63 15.84 8.86
C ILE A 74 1.65 15.31 9.91
N TYR A 75 2.13 15.13 11.14
CA TYR A 75 1.25 14.95 12.28
C TYR A 75 0.61 16.31 12.58
N LEU A 76 -0.65 16.48 12.19
CA LEU A 76 -1.50 17.55 12.73
C LEU A 76 -1.83 17.16 14.17
N VAL A 77 -1.35 17.97 15.12
CA VAL A 77 -1.63 17.86 16.57
C VAL A 77 -2.85 18.69 16.90
#